data_AF-A0A2N3N9I8-F1
#
_entry.id   AF-A0A2N3N9I8-F1
#
_cell.length_a   1.000
_cell.length_b   1.000
_cell.length_c   1.000
_cell.angle_alpha   90.00
_cell.angle_beta   90.00
_cell.angle_gamma   90.00
#
_symmetry.space_group_name_H-M   'P 1'
#
loop_
_entity.id
_entity.type
_entity.pdbx_description
1 polymer ?
#
loop_
_entity_poly.entity_id
_entity_poly.type
_entity_poly.pdbx_seq_one_letter_code
_entity_poly.pdbx_strand_id
1 'polypeptide(L)'
;MPFEVSLVRQSARRGGVKHISAAIYDEVRVALDARLRAIIKDCVSVLEYRGKKTVTVEDVIFALRRLGRPIYGFDSDTYIPPSRRYRALPATRGA
;
A
#
# COMPACT_ATOMS: atom_id res chain seq x y z
N MET A 1 -12.66 13.04 -9.87
CA MET A 1 -11.35 12.94 -9.18
C MET A 1 -10.31 12.46 -10.19
N PRO A 2 -9.31 13.26 -10.57
CA PRO A 2 -8.33 12.86 -11.56
C PRO A 2 -7.29 11.93 -10.92
N PHE A 3 -7.58 10.62 -10.86
CA PHE A 3 -6.49 9.67 -10.87
C PHE A 3 -5.86 9.76 -12.25
N GLU A 4 -4.79 10.56 -12.31
CA GLU A 4 -4.03 10.92 -13.48
C GLU A 4 -3.68 9.68 -14.29
N VAL A 5 -4.02 9.72 -15.58
CA VAL A 5 -3.80 8.66 -16.57
C VAL A 5 -2.32 8.22 -16.61
N SER A 6 -1.42 9.08 -16.15
CA SER A 6 0.02 8.86 -16.03
C SER A 6 0.40 7.69 -15.11
N LEU A 7 -0.28 7.46 -13.99
CA LEU A 7 0.06 6.38 -13.05
C LEU A 7 -0.23 5.00 -13.66
N VAL A 8 -1.38 4.86 -14.32
CA VAL A 8 -1.76 3.63 -15.03
C VAL A 8 -0.80 3.38 -16.18
N ARG A 9 -0.45 4.42 -16.94
CA ARG A 9 0.57 4.33 -18.00
C ARG A 9 1.91 3.89 -17.43
N GLN A 10 2.42 4.51 -16.37
CA GLN A 10 3.70 4.17 -15.76
C GLN A 10 3.73 2.70 -15.30
N SER A 11 2.67 2.26 -14.63
CA SER A 11 2.54 0.87 -14.16
C SER A 11 2.50 -0.11 -15.32
N ALA A 12 1.70 0.18 -16.35
CA ALA A 12 1.59 -0.65 -17.54
C ALA A 12 2.89 -0.69 -18.37
N ARG A 13 3.64 0.42 -18.47
CA ARG A 13 4.96 0.44 -19.09
C ARG A 13 5.96 -0.45 -18.35
N ARG A 14 5.98 -0.40 -17.01
CA ARG A 14 6.79 -1.32 -16.19
C ARG A 14 6.38 -2.78 -16.37
N GLY A 15 5.09 -3.04 -16.63
CA GLY A 15 4.56 -4.35 -16.97
C GLY A 15 4.76 -4.79 -18.43
N GLY A 16 5.48 -4.02 -19.26
CA GLY A 16 5.75 -4.37 -20.67
C GLY A 16 4.62 -4.06 -21.67
N VAL A 17 3.61 -3.31 -21.26
CA VAL A 17 2.44 -2.99 -22.11
C VAL A 17 2.77 -1.86 -23.09
N LYS A 18 2.59 -2.13 -24.41
CA LYS A 18 2.90 -1.20 -25.50
C LYS A 18 1.76 -0.24 -25.86
N HIS A 19 0.51 -0.69 -25.83
CA HIS A 19 -0.66 0.14 -26.09
C HIS A 19 -1.73 -0.15 -25.05
N ILE A 20 -2.40 0.91 -24.59
CA ILE A 20 -3.47 0.82 -23.59
C ILE A 20 -4.71 1.45 -24.23
N SER A 21 -5.81 0.69 -24.26
CA SER A 21 -7.10 1.19 -24.74
C SER A 21 -7.69 2.21 -23.76
N ALA A 22 -8.51 3.14 -24.27
CA ALA A 22 -9.13 4.18 -23.45
C ALA A 22 -10.06 3.61 -22.36
N ALA A 23 -10.79 2.53 -22.65
CA ALA A 23 -11.72 1.90 -21.71
C ALA A 23 -11.06 1.39 -20.43
N ILE A 24 -9.79 0.96 -20.52
CA ILE A 24 -9.03 0.41 -19.37
C ILE A 24 -8.85 1.47 -18.28
N TYR A 25 -8.79 2.76 -18.64
CA TYR A 25 -8.59 3.81 -17.64
C TYR A 25 -9.77 3.91 -16.66
N ASP A 26 -10.99 3.70 -17.13
CA ASP A 26 -12.19 3.76 -16.29
C ASP A 26 -12.36 2.48 -15.47
N GLU A 27 -12.10 1.32 -16.07
CA GLU A 27 -12.13 0.04 -15.34
C GLU A 27 -11.12 0.01 -14.18
N VAL A 28 -9.89 0.49 -14.42
CA VAL A 28 -8.86 0.57 -13.37
C VAL A 28 -9.29 1.52 -12.25
N ARG A 29 -9.97 2.63 -12.57
CA ARG A 29 -10.51 3.54 -11.54
C ARG A 29 -11.55 2.86 -10.68
N VAL A 30 -12.49 2.14 -11.28
CA VAL A 30 -13.52 1.39 -10.56
C VAL A 30 -12.88 0.33 -9.68
N ALA A 31 -11.90 -0.42 -10.19
CA ALA A 31 -11.20 -1.45 -9.43
C ALA A 31 -10.44 -0.89 -8.23
N LEU A 32 -9.74 0.25 -8.41
CA LEU A 32 -9.02 0.93 -7.33
C LEU A 32 -9.96 1.49 -6.26
N ASP A 33 -11.06 2.13 -6.67
CA ASP A 33 -12.05 2.66 -5.75
C ASP A 33 -12.72 1.54 -4.95
N ALA A 34 -13.13 0.45 -5.63
CA ALA A 34 -13.71 -0.72 -4.96
C ALA A 34 -12.75 -1.34 -3.93
N ARG A 35 -11.47 -1.48 -4.29
CA ARG A 35 -10.42 -1.99 -3.37
C ARG A 35 -10.27 -1.08 -2.15
N LEU A 36 -10.17 0.23 -2.34
CA LEU A 36 -9.99 1.18 -1.24
C LEU A 36 -11.21 1.23 -0.33
N ARG A 37 -12.42 1.24 -0.90
CA ARG A 37 -13.67 1.18 -0.13
C ARG A 37 -13.74 -0.06 0.76
N ALA A 38 -13.34 -1.22 0.24
CA ALA A 38 -13.31 -2.45 1.04
C ALA A 38 -12.33 -2.33 2.22
N ILE A 39 -11.13 -1.83 1.99
CA ILE A 39 -10.12 -1.65 3.06
C ILE A 39 -10.61 -0.64 4.10
N ILE A 40 -11.13 0.51 3.68
CA ILE A 40 -11.58 1.56 4.60
C ILE A 40 -12.78 1.08 5.43
N LYS A 41 -13.72 0.35 4.82
CA LYS A 41 -14.86 -0.23 5.55
C LYS A 41 -14.39 -1.13 6.69
N ASP A 42 -13.42 -1.99 6.42
CA ASP A 42 -12.83 -2.87 7.42
C ASP A 42 -12.10 -2.08 8.53
N CYS A 43 -11.33 -1.05 8.16
CA CYS A 43 -10.67 -0.18 9.13
C CYS A 43 -11.69 0.53 10.04
N VAL A 44 -12.79 1.04 9.47
CA VAL A 44 -13.85 1.73 10.25
C VAL A 44 -14.54 0.75 11.19
N SER A 45 -14.84 -0.48 10.76
CA SER A 45 -15.41 -1.50 11.66
C SER A 45 -14.51 -1.83 12.85
N VAL A 46 -13.18 -1.89 12.64
CA VAL A 46 -12.21 -2.08 13.74
C VAL A 46 -12.17 -0.88 14.67
N LEU A 47 -12.26 0.33 14.11
CA LEU A 47 -12.24 1.58 14.85
C LEU A 47 -13.50 1.77 15.71
N GLU A 48 -14.68 1.44 15.17
CA GLU A 48 -15.96 1.43 15.89
C GLU A 48 -15.92 0.44 17.07
N TYR A 49 -15.38 -0.77 16.85
CA TYR A 49 -15.20 -1.76 17.92
C TYR A 49 -14.27 -1.25 19.05
N ARG A 50 -13.20 -0.52 18.69
CA ARG A 50 -12.25 0.06 19.67
C ARG A 50 -12.76 1.37 20.31
N GLY A 51 -13.88 1.93 19.87
CA GLY A 51 -14.42 3.21 20.36
C GLY A 51 -13.52 4.42 20.09
N LYS A 52 -12.63 4.36 19.09
CA LYS A 52 -11.72 5.45 18.74
C LYS A 52 -12.32 6.31 17.62
N LYS A 53 -11.80 7.52 17.42
CA LYS A 53 -12.19 8.42 16.30
C LYS A 53 -11.12 8.54 15.21
N THR A 54 -9.91 8.05 15.48
CA THR A 54 -8.74 8.19 14.61
C THR A 54 -8.28 6.82 14.16
N VAL A 55 -8.15 6.63 12.85
CA VAL A 55 -7.58 5.41 12.27
C VAL A 55 -6.07 5.39 12.50
N THR A 56 -5.56 4.30 13.07
CA THR A 56 -4.13 4.08 13.29
C THR A 56 -3.54 3.13 12.26
N VAL A 57 -2.21 3.09 12.16
CA VAL A 57 -1.50 2.20 11.22
C VAL A 57 -1.81 0.73 11.51
N GLU A 58 -1.97 0.36 12.78
CA GLU A 58 -2.36 -0.98 13.22
C GLU A 58 -3.70 -1.42 12.61
N ASP A 59 -4.68 -0.52 12.54
CA ASP A 59 -6.02 -0.85 12.03
C ASP A 59 -5.97 -1.15 10.53
N VAL A 60 -5.12 -0.43 9.78
CA VAL A 60 -4.86 -0.67 8.36
C VAL A 60 -4.14 -1.99 8.14
N ILE A 61 -3.11 -2.28 8.95
CA ILE A 61 -2.38 -3.55 8.88
C ILE A 61 -3.33 -4.71 9.18
N PHE A 62 -4.21 -4.57 10.18
CA PHE A 62 -5.21 -5.56 10.53
C PHE A 62 -6.19 -5.82 9.37
N ALA A 63 -6.74 -4.77 8.77
CA ALA A 63 -7.62 -4.90 7.60
C ALA A 63 -6.92 -5.59 6.42
N LEU A 64 -5.66 -5.24 6.15
CA LEU A 64 -4.86 -5.84 5.08
C LEU A 64 -4.50 -7.32 5.34
N ARG A 65 -4.22 -7.69 6.59
CA ARG A 65 -4.01 -9.08 7.02
C ARG A 65 -5.28 -9.91 6.82
N ARG A 66 -6.44 -9.35 7.16
CA ARG A 66 -7.74 -10.01 6.92
C ARG A 66 -8.02 -10.26 5.44
N LEU A 67 -7.58 -9.35 4.56
CA LEU A 67 -7.69 -9.50 3.10
C LEU A 67 -6.60 -10.41 2.49
N GLY A 68 -5.72 -11.01 3.31
CA GLY A 68 -4.65 -11.90 2.85
C GLY A 68 -3.51 -11.21 2.10
N ARG A 69 -3.39 -9.88 2.20
CA ARG A 69 -2.35 -9.08 1.52
C ARG A 69 -1.68 -8.11 2.52
N PRO A 70 -0.88 -8.61 3.46
CA PRO A 70 -0.21 -7.77 4.46
C PRO A 70 0.83 -6.86 3.81
N ILE A 71 1.08 -5.72 4.44
CA ILE A 71 2.14 -4.77 4.04
C ILE A 71 3.18 -4.74 5.17
N TYR A 72 4.44 -4.99 4.82
CA TYR A 72 5.58 -5.05 5.75
C TYR A 72 6.29 -3.70 5.89
N GLY A 73 7.03 -3.52 6.98
CA GLY A 73 7.83 -2.32 7.25
C GLY A 73 7.06 -1.17 7.90
N PHE A 74 5.77 -1.38 8.20
CA PHE A 74 4.90 -0.47 8.95
C PHE A 74 4.50 -1.03 10.32
N ASP A 75 4.75 -2.31 10.57
CA ASP A 75 4.66 -2.94 11.88
C ASP A 75 5.87 -2.57 12.75
N SER A 76 5.67 -2.49 14.06
CA SER A 76 6.75 -2.22 15.03
C SER A 76 7.89 -3.24 14.94
N ASP A 77 7.61 -4.47 14.54
CA ASP A 77 8.61 -5.56 14.41
C ASP A 77 9.48 -5.43 13.15
N THR A 78 8.96 -4.80 12.09
CA THR A 78 9.68 -4.67 10.80
C THR A 78 10.10 -3.23 10.49
N TYR A 79 9.70 -2.25 11.31
CA TYR A 79 10.04 -0.84 11.11
C TYR A 79 11.53 -0.57 11.41
N ILE A 80 12.31 -0.30 10.36
CA ILE A 80 13.71 0.10 10.47
C ILE A 80 13.79 1.63 10.35
N PRO A 81 14.14 2.36 11.43
CA PRO A 81 14.25 3.81 11.35
C PRO A 81 15.38 4.22 10.38
N PRO A 82 15.18 5.26 9.57
CA PRO A 82 16.13 5.65 8.52
C PRO A 82 17.52 6.01 9.04
N SER A 83 17.65 6.43 10.29
CA SER A 83 18.93 6.73 10.95
C SER A 83 19.86 5.51 11.10
N ARG A 84 19.35 4.28 11.00
CA ARG A 84 20.15 3.05 11.10
C ARG A 84 20.77 2.61 9.77
N ARG A 85 20.30 3.15 8.63
CA ARG A 85 20.77 2.75 7.29
C ARG A 85 22.25 3.07 7.02
N TYR A 86 22.81 4.08 7.68
CA TYR A 86 24.22 4.45 7.52
C TYR A 86 25.18 3.73 8.50
N ARG A 87 24.69 3.18 9.62
CA ARG A 87 25.54 2.53 10.64
C ARG A 87 25.70 1.02 10.43
N ALA A 88 24.85 0.41 9.60
CA ALA A 88 24.77 -1.05 9.43
C ALA A 88 25.33 -1.57 8.10
N LEU A 89 26.23 -0.83 7.44
CA LEU A 89 27.12 -1.45 6.46
C LEU A 89 28.30 -2.05 7.24
N PRO A 90 28.42 -3.38 7.38
CA PRO A 90 29.70 -3.94 7.77
C PRO A 90 30.69 -3.57 6.65
N ALA A 91 31.70 -2.77 6.99
CA ALA A 91 32.91 -2.72 6.19
C ALA A 91 33.36 -4.18 6.02
N THR A 92 33.28 -4.69 4.80
CA THR A 92 33.87 -5.97 4.42
C THR A 92 35.37 -5.87 4.68
N ARG A 93 35.78 -6.26 5.89
CA ARG A 93 37.14 -6.66 6.20
C ARG A 93 37.39 -7.99 5.47
N GLY A 94 38.54 -8.05 4.81
CA GLY A 94 38.88 -9.09 3.86
C GLY A 94 38.90 -10.51 4.39
N ALA A 95 38.62 -11.42 3.47
CA ALA A 95 39.36 -12.65 3.19
C ALA A 95 39.17 -12.94 1.69
#